data_AF-A0A942A750-F1
#
_entry.id   AF-A0A942A750-F1
#
_cell.length_a   1.000
_cell.length_b   1.000
_cell.length_c   1.000
_cell.angle_alpha   90.00
_cell.angle_beta   90.00
_cell.angle_gamma   90.00
#
_symmetry.space_group_name_H-M   'P 1'
#
loop_
_entity.id
_entity.type
_entity.pdbx_description
1 polymer ?
#
loop_
_entity_poly.entity_id
_entity_poly.type
_entity_poly.pdbx_seq_one_letter_code
_entity_poly.pdbx_strand_id
1 'polypeptide(L)'
;MKKGFYILMILCAALMVVSCDKTKSYTERLKDERKAIDRLIDHEGFRILKNYPSDGVFKENEFVKLDNDVYLNVIDSGNGNRAVLGTTKVFCRFEAKGILDSDTAYNMVNNLTYGPGYYGFPTEFVFGYNVYSGESRSYDPDLFVGEGLATALY
;
A
#
# COMPACT_ATOMS: atom_id res chain seq x y z
N MET A 1 53.18 13.36 -16.87
CA MET A 1 52.38 13.02 -15.66
C MET A 1 51.29 14.04 -15.33
N LYS A 2 51.48 15.36 -15.52
CA LYS A 2 50.47 16.39 -15.16
C LYS A 2 49.21 16.39 -16.06
N LYS A 3 49.35 16.15 -17.37
CA LYS A 3 48.21 16.19 -18.33
C LYS A 3 47.16 15.10 -18.09
N GLY A 4 47.58 13.87 -17.74
CA GLY A 4 46.65 12.78 -17.40
C GLY A 4 45.90 13.01 -16.09
N PHE A 5 46.56 13.62 -15.11
CA PHE A 5 45.94 13.99 -13.83
C PHE A 5 44.83 15.05 -14.00
N TYR A 6 45.03 16.04 -14.88
CA TYR A 6 44.00 17.02 -15.21
C TYR A 6 42.80 16.40 -15.93
N ILE A 7 43.03 15.45 -16.85
CA ILE A 7 41.94 14.73 -17.52
C ILE A 7 41.13 13.90 -16.52
N LEU A 8 41.81 13.20 -15.59
CA LEU A 8 41.15 12.43 -14.53
C LEU A 8 40.34 13.34 -13.58
N MET A 9 40.89 14.50 -13.20
CA MET A 9 40.18 15.49 -12.37
C MET A 9 38.93 16.04 -13.07
N ILE A 10 39.00 16.32 -14.37
CA ILE A 10 37.84 16.78 -15.16
C ILE A 10 36.79 15.66 -15.27
N LEU A 11 37.22 14.40 -15.44
CA LEU A 11 36.32 13.26 -15.50
C LEU A 11 35.62 13.02 -14.14
N CYS A 12 36.36 13.08 -13.03
CA CYS A 12 35.81 12.96 -11.68
C CYS A 12 34.85 14.12 -11.35
N ALA A 13 35.18 15.35 -11.76
CA ALA A 13 34.29 16.49 -11.60
C ALA A 13 33.02 16.32 -12.43
N ALA A 14 33.11 15.86 -13.68
CA ALA A 14 31.96 15.56 -14.53
C ALA A 14 31.07 14.46 -13.93
N LEU A 15 31.66 13.39 -13.38
CA LEU A 15 30.92 12.32 -12.69
C LEU A 15 30.21 12.82 -11.42
N MET A 16 30.78 13.79 -10.70
CA MET A 16 30.11 14.43 -9.55
C MET A 16 28.89 15.25 -9.97
N VAL A 17 28.86 15.83 -11.18
CA VAL A 17 27.66 16.57 -11.68
C VAL A 17 26.57 15.64 -12.21
N VAL A 18 26.91 14.39 -12.57
CA VAL A 18 25.96 13.36 -13.04
C VAL A 18 25.33 12.57 -11.88
N SER A 19 25.77 12.82 -10.64
CA SER A 19 25.04 12.41 -9.43
C SER A 19 23.79 13.28 -9.25
N CYS A 20 22.94 13.33 -10.28
CA CYS A 20 21.61 13.89 -10.19
C CYS A 20 20.79 13.01 -9.26
N ASP A 21 20.33 13.58 -8.14
CA ASP A 21 19.15 13.11 -7.45
C ASP A 21 18.02 13.00 -8.49
N LYS A 22 17.69 11.78 -8.89
CA LYS A 22 16.52 11.50 -9.71
C LYS A 22 15.28 11.51 -8.82
N THR A 23 15.04 12.63 -8.16
CA THR A 23 13.81 12.82 -7.37
C THR A 23 12.64 12.81 -8.34
N LYS A 24 11.87 11.72 -8.32
CA LYS A 24 10.68 11.57 -9.16
C LYS A 24 9.66 12.65 -8.82
N SER A 25 9.14 13.31 -9.84
CA SER A 25 7.98 14.20 -9.72
C SER A 25 6.73 13.43 -9.26
N TYR A 26 5.74 14.15 -8.72
CA TYR A 26 4.47 13.55 -8.31
C TYR A 26 3.78 12.83 -9.48
N THR A 27 3.80 13.41 -10.68
CA THR A 27 3.23 12.81 -11.90
C THR A 27 3.93 11.51 -12.29
N GLU A 28 5.27 11.44 -12.16
CA GLU A 28 6.00 10.20 -12.40
C GLU A 28 5.64 9.12 -11.38
N ARG A 29 5.46 9.50 -10.10
CA ARG A 29 5.02 8.55 -9.06
C ARG A 29 3.62 7.99 -9.36
N LEU A 30 2.67 8.83 -9.77
CA LEU A 30 1.34 8.38 -10.19
C LEU A 30 1.40 7.46 -11.42
N LYS A 31 2.31 7.73 -12.35
CA LYS A 31 2.51 6.87 -13.53
C LYS A 31 3.08 5.51 -13.14
N ASP A 32 4.05 5.49 -12.23
CA ASP A 32 4.65 4.25 -11.73
C ASP A 32 3.64 3.42 -10.93
N GLU A 33 2.80 4.07 -10.12
CA GLU A 33 1.70 3.42 -9.39
C GLU A 33 0.71 2.74 -10.34
N ARG A 34 0.20 3.47 -11.35
CA ARG A 34 -0.71 2.90 -12.36
C ARG A 34 -0.09 1.71 -13.08
N LYS A 35 1.17 1.84 -13.50
CA LYS A 35 1.90 0.76 -14.16
C LYS A 35 2.06 -0.48 -13.25
N ALA A 36 2.31 -0.27 -11.97
CA ALA A 36 2.41 -1.36 -11.01
C ALA A 36 1.07 -2.08 -10.79
N ILE A 37 -0.02 -1.32 -10.70
CA ILE A 37 -1.39 -1.86 -10.61
C ILE A 37 -1.73 -2.66 -11.87
N ASP A 38 -1.51 -2.11 -13.06
CA ASP A 38 -1.80 -2.78 -14.34
C ASP A 38 -1.02 -4.10 -14.45
N ARG A 39 0.27 -4.08 -14.11
CA ARG A 39 1.09 -5.29 -14.08
C ARG A 39 0.57 -6.33 -13.10
N LEU A 40 0.14 -5.92 -11.90
CA LEU A 40 -0.41 -6.85 -10.92
C LEU A 40 -1.69 -7.50 -11.45
N ILE A 41 -2.60 -6.70 -12.02
CA ILE A 41 -3.85 -7.16 -12.62
C ILE A 41 -3.56 -8.19 -13.72
N ASP A 42 -2.61 -7.89 -14.61
CA ASP A 42 -2.24 -8.77 -15.71
C ASP A 42 -1.54 -10.06 -15.22
N HIS A 43 -0.63 -9.94 -14.24
CA HIS A 43 0.14 -11.07 -13.71
C HIS A 43 -0.75 -12.07 -12.96
N GLU A 44 -1.66 -11.58 -12.11
CA GLU A 44 -2.56 -12.42 -11.32
C GLU A 44 -3.85 -12.81 -12.06
N GLY A 45 -4.09 -12.23 -13.24
CA GLY A 45 -5.31 -12.50 -14.02
C GLY A 45 -6.58 -11.96 -13.37
N PHE A 46 -6.49 -10.79 -12.73
CA PHE A 46 -7.64 -10.16 -12.08
C PHE A 46 -8.66 -9.63 -13.09
N ARG A 47 -9.93 -9.92 -12.83
CA ARG A 47 -11.07 -9.43 -13.60
C ARG A 47 -11.69 -8.23 -12.91
N ILE A 48 -11.48 -7.04 -13.48
CA ILE A 48 -12.00 -5.80 -12.91
C ILE A 48 -13.48 -5.62 -13.30
N LEU A 49 -14.35 -5.58 -12.28
CA LEU A 49 -15.79 -5.38 -12.41
C LEU A 49 -16.09 -3.89 -12.51
N LYS A 50 -17.06 -3.56 -13.37
CA LYS A 50 -17.58 -2.18 -13.47
C LYS A 50 -18.45 -1.80 -12.27
N ASN A 51 -19.22 -2.76 -11.75
CA ASN A 51 -20.16 -2.55 -10.64
C ASN A 51 -19.94 -3.62 -9.58
N TYR A 52 -20.29 -3.29 -8.34
CA TYR A 52 -20.37 -4.25 -7.25
C TYR A 52 -21.38 -5.37 -7.60
N PRO A 53 -21.08 -6.66 -7.39
CA PRO A 53 -22.00 -7.76 -7.63
C PRO A 53 -23.31 -7.58 -6.86
N SER A 54 -24.45 -7.69 -7.54
CA SER A 54 -25.76 -7.45 -6.92
C SER A 54 -26.12 -8.45 -5.83
N ASP A 55 -25.57 -9.66 -5.91
CA ASP A 55 -25.69 -10.72 -4.91
C ASP A 55 -24.60 -10.65 -3.82
N GLY A 56 -23.64 -9.73 -3.95
CA GLY A 56 -22.50 -9.57 -3.04
C GLY A 56 -21.45 -10.67 -3.13
N VAL A 57 -21.53 -11.56 -4.14
CA VAL A 57 -20.62 -12.70 -4.29
C VAL A 57 -19.56 -12.38 -5.34
N PHE A 58 -18.30 -12.43 -4.94
CA PHE A 58 -17.15 -12.30 -5.83
C PHE A 58 -16.53 -13.67 -6.11
N LYS A 59 -16.01 -13.88 -7.32
CA LYS A 59 -15.01 -14.94 -7.53
C LYS A 59 -13.64 -14.49 -7.00
N GLU A 60 -12.76 -15.44 -6.75
CA GLU A 60 -11.42 -15.20 -6.19
C GLU A 60 -10.62 -14.16 -6.98
N ASN A 61 -10.71 -14.16 -8.31
CA ASN A 61 -9.98 -13.21 -9.16
C ASN A 61 -10.79 -11.96 -9.55
N GLU A 62 -11.97 -11.75 -8.98
CA GLU A 62 -12.84 -10.62 -9.35
C GLU A 62 -12.69 -9.45 -8.38
N PHE A 63 -12.48 -8.25 -8.90
CA PHE A 63 -12.33 -7.05 -8.08
C PHE A 63 -13.19 -5.93 -8.65
N VAL A 64 -13.97 -5.24 -7.84
CA VAL A 64 -14.63 -4.00 -8.26
C VAL A 64 -13.69 -2.82 -8.04
N LYS A 65 -13.61 -1.91 -9.01
CA LYS A 65 -12.92 -0.62 -8.82
C LYS A 65 -13.92 0.40 -8.27
N LEU A 66 -13.62 0.94 -7.09
CA LEU A 66 -14.42 1.96 -6.42
C LEU A 66 -14.06 3.36 -6.92
N ASP A 67 -14.92 4.35 -6.64
CA ASP A 67 -14.73 5.75 -7.08
C ASP A 67 -13.49 6.43 -6.49
N ASN A 68 -12.99 5.91 -5.36
CA ASN A 68 -11.75 6.36 -4.72
C ASN A 68 -10.50 5.60 -5.21
N ASP A 69 -10.57 4.95 -6.39
CA ASP A 69 -9.50 4.17 -7.01
C ASP A 69 -9.04 2.90 -6.24
N VAL A 70 -9.78 2.49 -5.21
CA VAL A 70 -9.54 1.21 -4.50
C VAL A 70 -10.15 0.03 -5.25
N TYR A 71 -9.41 -1.07 -5.36
CA TYR A 71 -9.90 -2.33 -5.91
C TYR A 71 -10.30 -3.27 -4.77
N LEU A 72 -11.56 -3.73 -4.77
CA LEU A 72 -12.14 -4.49 -3.67
C LEU A 72 -12.63 -5.88 -4.15
N ASN A 73 -12.26 -6.91 -3.39
CA ASN A 73 -12.87 -8.23 -3.41
C ASN A 73 -13.41 -8.52 -2.00
N VAL A 74 -14.65 -8.98 -1.91
CA VAL A 74 -15.25 -9.41 -0.63
C VAL A 74 -15.25 -10.94 -0.58
N ILE A 75 -14.44 -11.50 0.31
CA ILE A 75 -14.34 -12.95 0.54
C ILE A 75 -15.52 -13.45 1.38
N ASP A 76 -15.89 -12.70 2.43
CA ASP A 76 -17.00 -12.99 3.32
C ASP A 76 -17.74 -11.69 3.66
N SER A 77 -19.06 -11.68 3.48
CA SER A 77 -19.94 -10.55 3.79
C SER A 77 -20.20 -10.37 5.29
N GLY A 78 -19.77 -11.33 6.10
CA GLY A 78 -19.92 -11.35 7.54
C GLY A 78 -21.39 -11.46 7.97
N ASN A 79 -21.70 -10.83 9.10
CA ASN A 79 -22.98 -10.99 9.79
C ASN A 79 -24.03 -9.90 9.45
N GLY A 80 -23.76 -9.06 8.45
CA GLY A 80 -24.67 -7.96 8.07
C GLY A 80 -24.61 -6.72 8.97
N ASN A 81 -23.98 -6.77 10.14
CA ASN A 81 -23.81 -5.58 10.99
C ASN A 81 -22.76 -4.65 10.39
N ARG A 82 -23.09 -3.36 10.27
CA ARG A 82 -22.19 -2.33 9.73
C ARG A 82 -21.55 -1.55 10.86
N ALA A 83 -20.27 -1.20 10.69
CA ALA A 83 -19.58 -0.30 11.60
C ALA A 83 -20.24 1.09 11.55
N VAL A 84 -20.37 1.73 12.71
CA VAL A 84 -20.93 3.05 12.88
C VAL A 84 -19.79 4.06 12.96
N LEU A 85 -19.83 5.06 12.07
CA LEU A 85 -18.83 6.11 11.99
C LEU A 85 -18.63 6.77 13.36
N GLY A 86 -17.38 6.89 13.76
CA GLY A 86 -16.92 7.49 14.99
C GLY A 86 -17.25 6.73 16.28
N THR A 87 -17.87 5.55 16.18
CA THR A 87 -18.37 4.80 17.35
C THR A 87 -17.80 3.40 17.42
N THR A 88 -17.82 2.66 16.30
CA THR A 88 -17.40 1.26 16.31
C THR A 88 -15.89 1.15 16.45
N LYS A 89 -15.44 0.49 17.51
CA LYS A 89 -14.07 0.00 17.61
C LYS A 89 -13.88 -1.21 16.71
N VAL A 90 -12.89 -1.14 15.85
CA VAL A 90 -12.52 -2.17 14.88
C VAL A 90 -11.20 -2.79 15.31
N PHE A 91 -11.15 -4.11 15.31
CA PHE A 91 -9.93 -4.90 15.47
C PHE A 91 -9.66 -5.63 14.16
N CYS A 92 -8.60 -5.26 13.47
CA CYS A 92 -8.28 -5.79 12.15
C CYS A 92 -6.95 -6.57 12.17
N ARG A 93 -6.91 -7.66 11.40
CA ARG A 93 -5.68 -8.39 11.10
C ARG A 93 -5.52 -8.50 9.58
N PHE A 94 -4.30 -8.26 9.09
CA PHE A 94 -3.98 -8.20 7.68
C PHE A 94 -2.48 -8.46 7.44
N GLU A 95 -2.18 -8.83 6.20
CA GLU A 95 -0.84 -8.79 5.62
C GLU A 95 -0.91 -7.83 4.43
N ALA A 96 0.02 -6.88 4.37
CA ALA A 96 0.10 -5.90 3.29
C ALA A 96 1.47 -5.98 2.61
N LYS A 97 1.44 -6.01 1.27
CA LYS A 97 2.63 -6.13 0.42
C LYS A 97 2.71 -4.94 -0.52
N GLY A 98 3.91 -4.39 -0.69
CA GLY A 98 4.16 -3.37 -1.69
C GLY A 98 4.16 -3.99 -3.09
N ILE A 99 3.58 -3.28 -4.07
CA ILE A 99 3.46 -3.73 -5.46
C ILE A 99 4.33 -2.93 -6.45
N LEU A 100 4.95 -1.86 -5.97
CA LEU A 100 5.87 -1.04 -6.77
C LEU A 100 7.15 -1.83 -7.05
N ASP A 101 7.76 -1.57 -8.21
CA ASP A 101 9.08 -2.11 -8.53
C ASP A 101 10.11 -1.54 -7.55
N SER A 102 10.48 -2.33 -6.56
CA SER A 102 11.66 -2.12 -5.73
C SER A 102 12.55 -3.34 -5.79
N ASP A 103 13.87 -3.15 -5.71
CA ASP A 103 14.86 -4.23 -5.70
C ASP A 103 14.75 -5.17 -4.47
N THR A 104 13.82 -4.89 -3.56
CA THR A 104 13.50 -5.69 -2.38
C THR A 104 12.03 -6.10 -2.40
N ALA A 105 11.73 -7.39 -2.22
CA ALA A 105 10.37 -7.85 -1.93
C ALA A 105 9.94 -7.24 -0.59
N TYR A 106 9.03 -6.26 -0.61
CA TYR A 106 8.70 -5.46 0.56
C TYR A 106 7.35 -5.92 1.14
N ASN A 107 7.40 -6.83 2.12
CA ASN A 107 6.29 -6.98 3.06
C ASN A 107 6.24 -5.70 3.88
N MET A 108 5.20 -4.90 3.68
CA MET A 108 5.04 -3.63 4.40
C MET A 108 4.67 -3.91 5.85
N VAL A 109 3.72 -4.83 6.06
CA VAL A 109 3.11 -5.09 7.36
C VAL A 109 2.56 -6.52 7.41
N ASN A 110 2.75 -7.21 8.54
CA ASN A 110 2.09 -8.50 8.82
C ASN A 110 1.76 -8.62 10.31
N ASN A 111 0.47 -8.68 10.63
CA ASN A 111 -0.01 -9.01 11.98
C ASN A 111 -0.89 -10.27 12.02
N LEU A 112 -0.86 -11.10 10.97
CA LEU A 112 -1.53 -12.41 10.92
C LEU A 112 -0.76 -13.46 11.71
N THR A 113 0.56 -13.35 11.74
CA THR A 113 1.46 -14.38 12.30
C THR A 113 2.05 -13.92 13.63
N TYR A 114 2.20 -14.85 14.57
CA TYR A 114 2.94 -14.64 15.82
C TYR A 114 4.30 -15.35 15.73
N GLY A 115 5.41 -14.64 15.95
CA GLY A 115 6.75 -15.23 15.86
C GLY A 115 7.85 -14.37 16.49
N PRO A 116 9.08 -14.88 16.59
CA PRO A 116 10.21 -14.13 17.14
C PRO A 116 10.47 -12.88 16.28
N GLY A 117 10.24 -11.70 16.84
CA GLY A 117 10.35 -10.42 16.13
C GLY A 117 9.07 -9.89 15.47
N TYR A 118 7.97 -10.67 15.49
CA TYR A 118 6.66 -10.26 14.98
C TYR A 118 5.60 -10.42 16.07
N TYR A 119 5.21 -9.31 16.68
CA TYR A 119 4.10 -9.27 17.62
C TYR A 119 2.80 -9.21 16.83
N GLY A 120 2.14 -10.34 16.58
CA GLY A 120 0.87 -10.42 15.85
C GLY A 120 -0.33 -9.95 16.67
N PHE A 121 -0.36 -8.70 17.12
CA PHE A 121 -1.52 -8.10 17.76
C PHE A 121 -2.48 -7.52 16.71
N PRO A 122 -3.81 -7.58 16.93
CA PRO A 122 -4.74 -6.91 16.03
C PRO A 122 -4.50 -5.39 16.09
N THR A 123 -4.60 -4.74 14.94
CA THR A 123 -4.62 -3.28 14.84
C THR A 123 -5.99 -2.79 15.32
N GLU A 124 -6.01 -1.91 16.32
CA GLU A 124 -7.23 -1.30 16.87
C GLU A 124 -7.39 0.15 16.39
N PHE A 125 -8.60 0.49 15.94
CA PHE A 125 -8.97 1.86 15.60
C PHE A 125 -10.48 2.08 15.75
N VAL A 126 -10.91 3.34 15.80
CA VAL A 126 -12.33 3.69 15.73
C VAL A 126 -12.69 3.97 14.28
N PHE A 127 -13.70 3.30 13.75
CA PHE A 127 -14.14 3.48 12.36
C PHE A 127 -14.44 4.95 12.06
N GLY A 128 -13.90 5.49 10.97
CA GLY A 128 -13.99 6.91 10.63
C GLY A 128 -12.86 7.79 11.16
N TYR A 129 -12.01 7.28 12.06
CA TYR A 129 -10.82 7.97 12.54
C TYR A 129 -9.57 7.32 11.95
N ASN A 130 -8.87 8.05 11.09
CA ASN A 130 -7.66 7.61 10.39
C ASN A 130 -6.41 7.67 11.29
N VAL A 131 -6.57 7.26 12.55
CA VAL A 131 -5.52 7.22 13.56
C VAL A 131 -5.70 5.99 14.44
N TYR A 132 -4.58 5.42 14.85
CA TYR A 132 -4.52 4.43 15.91
C TYR A 132 -5.16 5.00 17.20
N SER A 133 -5.86 4.15 17.96
CA SER A 133 -6.59 4.57 19.16
C SER A 133 -5.74 4.78 20.41
N GLY A 134 -4.43 4.53 20.36
CA GLY A 134 -3.50 4.76 21.48
C GLY A 134 -2.77 6.10 21.44
N GLU A 135 -2.07 6.41 22.53
CA GLU A 135 -1.40 7.72 22.75
C GLU A 135 -0.23 7.99 21.78
N SER A 136 0.39 6.95 21.23
CA SER A 136 1.44 7.06 20.21
C SER A 136 1.42 5.84 19.29
N ARG A 137 1.82 6.03 18.02
CA ARG A 137 2.03 4.92 17.07
C ARG A 137 3.32 4.19 17.48
N SER A 138 3.20 2.97 17.97
CA SER A 138 4.34 2.16 18.44
C SER A 138 4.52 0.86 17.66
N TYR A 139 3.70 0.63 16.63
CA TYR A 139 3.58 -0.65 15.94
C TYR A 139 3.35 -0.42 14.44
N ASP A 140 4.17 -1.01 13.57
CA ASP A 140 4.15 -0.74 12.12
C ASP A 140 2.77 -0.93 11.45
N PRO A 141 1.94 -1.94 11.82
CA PRO A 141 0.56 -2.02 11.34
C PRO A 141 -0.33 -0.82 11.68
N ASP A 142 -0.03 -0.05 12.72
CA ASP A 142 -0.78 1.17 13.05
C ASP A 142 -0.61 2.27 11.99
N LEU A 143 0.46 2.21 11.18
CA LEU A 143 0.66 3.11 10.04
C LEU A 143 -0.35 2.84 8.91
N PHE A 144 -0.95 1.65 8.88
CA PHE A 144 -1.99 1.28 7.92
C PHE A 144 -3.40 1.71 8.32
N VAL A 145 -3.59 2.23 9.54
CA VAL A 145 -4.82 2.93 9.93
C VAL A 145 -4.85 4.31 9.26
N GLY A 146 -5.08 4.31 7.95
CA GLY A 146 -5.29 5.48 7.12
C GLY A 146 -6.66 5.47 6.47
N GLU A 147 -6.89 6.39 5.53
CA GLU A 147 -8.18 6.51 4.82
C GLU A 147 -8.62 5.19 4.17
N GLY A 148 -7.70 4.39 3.64
CA GLY A 148 -8.05 3.11 3.00
C GLY A 148 -8.69 2.07 3.93
N LEU A 149 -8.41 2.13 5.25
CA LEU A 149 -8.90 1.16 6.22
C LEU A 149 -10.01 1.72 7.12
N ALA A 150 -9.93 3.01 7.45
CA ALA A 150 -10.85 3.65 8.40
C ALA A 150 -11.93 4.52 7.75
N THR A 151 -11.82 4.87 6.47
CA THR A 151 -12.87 5.65 5.77
C THR A 151 -14.01 4.73 5.34
N ALA A 152 -15.24 5.21 5.52
CA ALA A 152 -16.41 4.55 4.98
C ALA A 152 -16.39 4.60 3.45
N LEU A 153 -16.53 3.43 2.82
CA LEU A 153 -16.80 3.31 1.39
C LEU A 153 -18.31 3.62 1.22
N TYR A 154 -18.63 4.85 0.85
CA TYR A 154 -19.98 5.27 0.47
C TYR A 154 -20.20 5.07 -1.03
#